data_AF-A0A0L0VZ06-F1
#
_entry.id   AF-A0A0L0VZ06-F1
#
_cell.length_a   1.000
_cell.length_b   1.000
_cell.length_c   1.000
_cell.angle_alpha   90.00
_cell.angle_beta   90.00
_cell.angle_gamma   90.00
#
_symmetry.space_group_name_H-M   'P 1'
#
loop_
_entity.id
_entity.type
_entity.pdbx_description
1 polymer ?
#
loop_
_entity_poly.entity_id
_entity_poly.type
_entity_poly.pdbx_seq_one_letter_code
_entity_poly.pdbx_strand_id
1 'polypeptide(L)'
;MEPYSDVEAFCMWAGRNKYVTHAKKINATSLRKYLIGLKAWHTFHVVQFPDTNTDRLNLLIKASAKADKLKVIVQKKPAVMLWHLVFLFNTLSKGTNFDRALADLVLVAFWGMARLSKLMYDKGAGNVYYGRSILTSDVTFSVRGQLPRTVLLTIRGAKTANPGIAQIIALGSQPNMLCPL
;
A
#
# COMPACT_ATOMS: atom_id res chain seq x y z
N MET A 1 -23.30 15.93 35.63
CA MET A 1 -22.59 15.04 34.68
C MET A 1 -21.83 15.98 33.75
N GLU A 2 -20.55 16.21 34.02
CA GLU A 2 -19.81 17.32 33.40
C GLU A 2 -19.44 17.02 31.93
N PRO A 3 -19.76 17.91 30.98
CA PRO A 3 -19.53 17.70 29.53
C PRO A 3 -18.09 17.95 29.08
N TYR A 4 -17.18 18.31 29.99
CA TYR A 4 -15.76 18.56 29.68
C TYR A 4 -14.93 17.27 29.52
N SER A 5 -15.50 16.08 29.78
CA SER A 5 -14.75 14.81 29.84
C SER A 5 -14.68 14.02 28.54
N ASP A 6 -15.53 14.27 27.55
CA ASP A 6 -15.80 13.24 26.53
C ASP A 6 -14.73 13.14 25.45
N VAL A 7 -14.18 14.28 24.99
CA VAL A 7 -13.13 14.29 23.97
C VAL A 7 -11.78 13.83 24.57
N GLU A 8 -11.49 14.21 25.81
CA GLU A 8 -10.31 13.74 26.54
C GLU A 8 -10.41 12.25 26.86
N ALA A 9 -11.56 11.79 27.36
CA ALA A 9 -11.82 10.39 27.64
C ALA A 9 -11.73 9.56 26.35
N PHE A 10 -12.26 10.06 25.24
CA PHE A 10 -12.07 9.44 23.93
C PHE A 10 -10.59 9.33 23.56
N CYS A 11 -9.79 10.39 23.75
CA CYS A 11 -8.37 10.36 23.45
C CYS A 11 -7.59 9.37 24.33
N MET A 12 -7.93 9.29 25.62
CA MET A 12 -7.35 8.34 26.57
C MET A 12 -7.79 6.90 26.32
N TRP A 13 -9.03 6.71 25.88
CA TRP A 13 -9.53 5.39 25.54
C TRP A 13 -8.92 4.93 24.22
N ALA A 14 -9.17 5.63 23.11
CA ALA A 14 -8.78 5.21 21.77
C ALA A 14 -7.26 5.28 21.52
N GLY A 15 -6.60 6.30 22.05
CA GLY A 15 -5.17 6.54 21.84
C GLY A 15 -4.29 5.50 22.50
N ARG A 16 -3.13 5.24 21.91
CA ARG A 16 -2.09 4.42 22.55
C ARG A 16 -1.55 5.13 23.79
N ASN A 17 -1.62 4.47 24.92
CA ASN A 17 -1.05 4.93 26.19
C ASN A 17 -0.81 3.72 27.09
N LYS A 18 -0.17 3.95 28.23
CA LYS A 18 0.18 2.92 29.21
C LYS A 18 -0.93 2.64 30.25
N TYR A 19 -1.94 3.50 30.32
CA TYR A 19 -2.91 3.54 31.43
C TYR A 19 -4.19 2.75 31.14
N VAL A 20 -4.60 2.71 29.88
CA VAL A 20 -5.74 1.92 29.41
C VAL A 20 -5.21 0.85 28.46
N THR A 21 -5.61 -0.41 28.65
CA THR A 21 -5.11 -1.53 27.84
C THR A 21 -6.28 -2.20 27.12
N HIS A 22 -6.34 -2.07 25.79
CA HIS A 22 -7.25 -2.83 24.95
C HIS A 22 -6.66 -3.04 23.54
N ALA A 23 -7.09 -4.10 22.86
CA ALA A 23 -6.46 -4.58 21.63
C ALA A 23 -6.54 -3.60 20.43
N LYS A 24 -7.56 -2.73 20.40
CA LYS A 24 -7.91 -1.87 19.25
C LYS A 24 -7.39 -0.43 19.32
N LYS A 25 -6.34 -0.15 20.10
CA LYS A 25 -5.80 1.21 20.25
C LYS A 25 -5.15 1.76 18.98
N ILE A 26 -5.51 2.99 18.64
CA ILE A 26 -5.07 3.70 17.44
C ILE A 26 -3.80 4.53 17.68
N ASN A 27 -3.04 4.78 16.62
CA ASN A 27 -1.86 5.65 16.68
C ASN A 27 -2.26 7.13 16.75
N ALA A 28 -1.32 7.99 17.13
CA ALA A 28 -1.52 9.42 17.29
C ALA A 28 -1.96 10.09 15.98
N THR A 29 -1.52 9.60 14.82
CA THR A 29 -1.93 10.13 13.51
C THR A 29 -3.41 9.87 13.24
N SER A 30 -3.89 8.66 13.51
CA SER A 30 -5.30 8.30 13.41
C SER A 30 -6.11 9.06 14.44
N LEU A 31 -5.62 9.19 15.67
CA LEU A 31 -6.29 9.95 16.72
C LEU A 31 -6.50 11.42 16.33
N ARG A 32 -5.47 12.07 15.77
CA ARG A 32 -5.58 13.43 15.21
C ARG A 32 -6.66 13.51 14.12
N LYS A 33 -6.73 12.53 13.22
CA LYS A 33 -7.74 12.51 12.15
C LYS A 33 -9.16 12.40 12.71
N TYR A 34 -9.37 11.59 13.75
CA TYR A 34 -10.66 11.54 14.43
C TYR A 34 -11.01 12.89 15.05
N LEU A 35 -10.08 13.55 15.74
CA LEU A 35 -10.33 14.87 16.32
C LEU A 35 -10.71 15.93 15.28
N ILE A 36 -10.04 15.92 14.11
CA ILE A 36 -10.41 16.79 12.99
C ILE A 36 -11.82 16.46 12.51
N GLY A 37 -12.17 15.18 12.39
CA GLY A 37 -13.51 14.72 12.00
C GLY A 37 -14.58 15.15 13.00
N LEU A 38 -14.33 15.01 14.31
CA LEU A 38 -15.22 15.52 15.35
C LEU A 38 -15.37 17.04 15.26
N LYS A 39 -14.28 17.78 15.08
CA LYS A 39 -14.34 19.25 14.93
C LYS A 39 -15.18 19.65 13.71
N ALA A 40 -14.98 18.97 12.57
CA ALA A 40 -15.78 19.18 11.37
C ALA A 40 -17.27 18.87 11.60
N TRP A 41 -17.59 17.75 12.27
CA TRP A 41 -18.96 17.41 12.63
C TRP A 41 -19.62 18.51 13.47
N HIS A 42 -18.93 18.98 14.52
CA HIS A 42 -19.39 20.11 15.33
C HIS A 42 -19.65 21.36 14.49
N THR A 43 -18.75 21.70 13.57
CA THR A 43 -18.92 22.82 12.63
C THR A 43 -20.15 22.64 11.74
N PHE A 44 -20.37 21.46 11.15
CA PHE A 44 -21.53 21.19 10.30
C PHE A 44 -22.86 21.26 11.03
N HIS A 45 -22.87 20.91 12.32
CA HIS A 45 -24.07 20.93 13.14
C HIS A 45 -24.23 22.23 13.94
N VAL A 46 -23.37 23.23 13.74
CA VAL A 46 -23.40 24.53 14.45
C VAL A 46 -23.36 24.35 15.97
N VAL A 47 -22.66 23.30 16.44
CA VAL A 47 -22.43 23.04 17.86
C VAL A 47 -21.00 23.40 18.20
N GLN A 48 -20.78 24.19 19.26
CA GLN A 48 -19.43 24.56 19.68
C GLN A 48 -18.61 23.30 20.03
N PHE A 49 -17.41 23.20 19.47
CA PHE A 49 -16.48 22.16 19.86
C PHE A 49 -15.84 22.56 21.21
N PRO A 50 -15.62 21.61 22.14
CA PRO A 50 -14.98 21.91 23.43
C PRO A 50 -13.49 22.26 23.25
N ASP A 51 -13.21 23.48 22.80
CA ASP A 51 -11.85 24.01 22.56
C ASP A 51 -11.15 24.45 23.88
N THR A 52 -11.83 24.44 25.03
CA THR A 52 -11.28 24.83 26.34
C THR A 52 -10.08 23.99 26.80
N ASN A 53 -9.96 22.75 26.29
CA ASN A 53 -8.94 21.79 26.73
C ASN A 53 -7.91 21.47 25.64
N THR A 54 -7.72 22.38 24.67
CA THR A 54 -6.84 22.17 23.52
C THR A 54 -5.40 21.78 23.93
N ASP A 55 -4.85 22.39 24.97
CA ASP A 55 -3.51 22.07 25.47
C ASP A 55 -3.42 20.65 26.04
N ARG A 56 -4.43 20.23 26.79
CA ARG A 56 -4.52 18.86 27.34
C ARG A 56 -4.65 17.83 26.22
N LEU A 57 -5.49 18.10 25.22
CA LEU A 57 -5.61 17.25 24.03
C LEU A 57 -4.27 17.14 23.28
N ASN A 58 -3.55 18.25 23.12
CA ASN A 58 -2.22 18.26 22.51
C ASN A 58 -1.22 17.41 23.31
N LEU A 59 -1.26 17.47 24.65
CA LEU A 59 -0.42 16.62 25.51
C LEU A 59 -0.78 15.13 25.38
N LEU A 60 -2.07 14.79 25.33
CA LEU A 60 -2.54 13.41 25.12
C LEU A 60 -2.07 12.85 23.77
N ILE A 61 -2.17 13.63 22.70
CA ILE A 61 -1.68 13.26 21.38
C ILE A 61 -0.16 13.08 21.39
N LYS A 62 0.59 13.96 22.06
CA LYS A 62 2.06 13.83 22.21
C LYS A 62 2.43 12.57 22.99
N ALA A 63 1.71 12.27 24.07
CA ALA A 63 1.91 11.05 24.85
C ALA A 63 1.63 9.80 24.00
N SER A 64 0.57 9.81 23.19
CA SER A 64 0.28 8.74 22.24
C SER A 64 1.38 8.60 21.19
N ALA A 65 1.91 9.70 20.67
CA ALA A 65 3.01 9.65 19.69
C ALA A 65 4.30 9.08 20.30
N LYS A 66 4.56 9.35 21.59
CA LYS A 66 5.67 8.72 22.32
C LYS A 66 5.44 7.21 22.46
N ALA A 67 4.23 6.78 22.80
CA ALA A 67 3.87 5.37 22.88
C ALA A 67 3.96 4.66 21.51
N ASP A 68 3.60 5.36 20.43
CA ASP A 68 3.75 4.85 19.06
C ASP A 68 5.21 4.56 18.71
N LYS A 69 6.13 5.50 19.00
CA LYS A 69 7.55 5.31 18.71
C LYS A 69 8.12 4.04 19.36
N LEU A 70 7.68 3.71 20.57
CA LEU A 70 8.09 2.49 21.27
C LEU A 70 7.57 1.22 20.58
N LYS A 71 6.43 1.28 19.89
CA LYS A 71 5.84 0.16 19.15
C LYS A 71 6.32 0.08 17.69
N VAL A 72 6.85 1.18 17.14
CA VAL A 72 7.30 1.31 15.75
C VAL A 72 8.69 0.68 15.49
N ILE A 73 9.23 -0.10 16.43
CA ILE A 73 10.29 -1.08 16.12
C ILE A 73 9.68 -2.27 15.33
N VAL A 74 8.84 -1.98 14.33
CA VAL A 74 8.50 -2.95 13.29
C VAL A 74 9.69 -2.90 12.34
N GLN A 75 10.52 -3.93 12.39
CA GLN A 75 11.61 -4.14 11.43
C GLN A 75 11.10 -3.80 10.02
N LYS A 76 11.71 -2.81 9.37
CA LYS A 76 11.33 -2.49 7.99
C LYS A 76 11.52 -3.76 7.17
N LYS A 77 10.51 -4.15 6.39
CA LYS A 77 10.64 -5.30 5.49
C LYS A 77 11.92 -5.11 4.65
N PRO A 78 12.88 -6.04 4.67
CA PRO A 78 14.09 -5.91 3.88
C PRO A 78 13.73 -5.86 2.39
N ALA A 79 14.59 -5.23 1.60
CA ALA A 79 14.41 -5.21 0.16
C ALA A 79 14.49 -6.64 -0.42
N VAL A 80 13.73 -6.90 -1.48
CA VAL A 80 13.86 -8.14 -2.24
C VAL A 80 15.18 -8.07 -3.00
N MET A 81 16.12 -8.96 -2.66
CA MET A 81 17.43 -9.07 -3.32
C MET A 81 17.40 -10.07 -4.47
N LEU A 82 18.39 -9.99 -5.36
CA LEU A 82 18.51 -10.86 -6.53
C LEU A 82 18.56 -12.35 -6.15
N TRP A 83 19.21 -12.71 -5.04
CA TRP A 83 19.26 -14.09 -4.55
C TRP A 83 17.88 -14.66 -4.18
N HIS A 84 16.97 -13.83 -3.64
CA HIS A 84 15.58 -14.25 -3.42
C HIS A 84 14.89 -14.57 -4.74
N LEU A 85 15.17 -13.79 -5.79
CA LEU A 85 14.60 -13.98 -7.12
C LEU A 85 15.13 -15.27 -7.77
N VAL A 86 16.44 -15.52 -7.67
CA VAL A 86 17.07 -16.77 -8.13
C VAL A 86 16.47 -17.98 -7.40
N PHE A 87 16.33 -17.89 -6.08
CA PHE A 87 15.74 -18.97 -5.28
C PHE A 87 14.28 -19.24 -5.69
N LEU A 88 13.45 -18.19 -5.78
CA LEU A 88 12.05 -18.32 -6.20
C LEU A 88 11.93 -18.90 -7.60
N PHE A 89 12.68 -18.37 -8.57
CA PHE A 89 12.67 -18.84 -9.95
C PHE A 89 13.07 -20.31 -10.03
N ASN A 90 14.17 -20.71 -9.40
CA ASN A 90 14.61 -22.11 -9.41
C ASN A 90 13.60 -23.08 -8.78
N THR A 91 12.86 -22.62 -7.77
CA THR A 91 11.84 -23.41 -7.09
C THR A 91 10.58 -23.53 -7.94
N LEU A 92 10.11 -22.40 -8.49
CA LEU A 92 8.85 -22.31 -9.21
C LEU A 92 8.92 -22.85 -10.65
N SER A 93 10.05 -22.68 -11.34
CA SER A 93 10.22 -23.15 -12.73
C SER A 93 10.09 -24.66 -12.86
N LYS A 94 10.35 -25.42 -11.78
CA LYS A 94 10.22 -26.88 -11.71
C LYS A 94 8.82 -27.35 -11.31
N GLY A 95 7.93 -26.43 -10.93
CA GLY A 95 6.58 -26.73 -10.45
C GLY A 95 5.55 -26.87 -11.56
N THR A 96 4.30 -26.60 -11.20
CA THR A 96 3.13 -26.62 -12.08
C THR A 96 3.13 -25.46 -13.09
N ASN A 97 2.21 -25.48 -14.05
CA ASN A 97 2.01 -24.35 -14.97
C ASN A 97 1.67 -23.05 -14.21
N PHE A 98 0.97 -23.15 -13.07
CA PHE A 98 0.70 -22.01 -12.21
C PHE A 98 1.99 -21.47 -11.58
N ASP A 99 2.86 -22.35 -11.09
CA ASP A 99 4.13 -21.94 -10.47
C ASP A 99 5.04 -21.24 -11.48
N ARG A 100 5.10 -21.76 -12.72
CA ARG A 100 5.84 -21.12 -13.82
C ARG A 100 5.28 -19.74 -14.15
N ALA A 101 3.96 -19.61 -14.27
CA ALA A 101 3.32 -18.32 -14.49
C ALA A 101 3.56 -17.33 -13.34
N LEU A 102 3.62 -17.83 -12.10
CA LEU A 102 3.98 -17.04 -10.92
C LEU A 102 5.45 -16.60 -10.97
N ALA A 103 6.37 -17.45 -11.43
CA ALA A 103 7.78 -17.10 -11.62
C ALA A 103 7.92 -15.94 -12.61
N ASP A 104 7.25 -16.04 -13.77
CA ASP A 104 7.25 -15.00 -14.80
C ASP A 104 6.66 -13.68 -14.26
N LEU A 105 5.54 -13.77 -13.54
CA LEU A 105 4.90 -12.61 -12.90
C LEU A 105 5.83 -11.91 -11.91
N VAL A 106 6.58 -12.67 -11.11
CA VAL A 106 7.54 -12.12 -10.15
C VAL A 106 8.71 -11.43 -10.86
N LEU A 107 9.22 -12.01 -11.96
CA LEU A 107 10.26 -11.38 -12.78
C LEU A 107 9.79 -10.06 -13.38
N VAL A 108 8.59 -10.06 -14.00
CA VAL A 108 7.98 -8.86 -14.57
C VAL A 108 7.74 -7.80 -13.49
N ALA A 109 7.26 -8.19 -12.31
CA ALA A 109 7.04 -7.26 -11.20
C ALA A 109 8.35 -6.66 -10.69
N PHE A 110 9.39 -7.47 -10.55
CA PHE A 110 10.70 -7.04 -10.04
C PHE A 110 11.36 -6.06 -11.02
N TRP A 111 11.54 -6.45 -12.28
CA TRP A 111 12.20 -5.62 -13.30
C TRP A 111 11.36 -4.42 -13.70
N GLY A 112 10.03 -4.56 -13.71
CA GLY A 112 9.10 -3.49 -13.98
C GLY A 112 8.88 -2.53 -12.82
N MET A 113 9.51 -2.78 -11.65
CA MET A 113 9.25 -2.06 -10.39
C MET A 113 7.74 -1.93 -10.08
N ALA A 114 6.99 -2.97 -10.44
CA ALA A 114 5.54 -3.00 -10.31
C ALA A 114 5.14 -3.65 -9.00
N ARG A 115 4.04 -3.17 -8.41
CA ARG A 115 3.38 -3.93 -7.34
C ARG A 115 2.67 -5.12 -7.98
N LEU A 116 2.77 -6.31 -7.41
CA LEU A 116 2.04 -7.49 -7.89
C LEU A 116 0.53 -7.23 -8.03
N SER A 117 -0.05 -6.46 -7.10
CA SER A 117 -1.47 -6.09 -7.18
C SER A 117 -1.85 -5.19 -8.36
N LYS A 118 -0.89 -4.67 -9.13
CA LYS A 118 -1.14 -3.99 -10.41
C LYS A 118 -1.13 -4.95 -11.61
N LEU A 119 -0.49 -6.11 -11.46
CA LEU A 119 -0.32 -7.10 -12.52
C LEU A 119 -1.28 -8.28 -12.37
N MET A 120 -1.87 -8.46 -11.19
CA MET A 120 -2.85 -9.50 -10.89
C MET A 120 -4.27 -8.93 -10.89
N TYR A 121 -5.24 -9.80 -11.13
CA TYR A 121 -6.65 -9.50 -10.94
C TYR A 121 -7.05 -9.60 -9.46
N ASP A 122 -8.14 -8.92 -9.10
CA ASP A 122 -8.72 -8.92 -7.77
C ASP A 122 -9.44 -10.24 -7.44
N LYS A 123 -9.88 -10.96 -8.47
CA LYS A 123 -10.59 -12.24 -8.35
C LYS A 123 -9.86 -13.33 -9.14
N GLY A 124 -9.85 -14.54 -8.59
CA GLY A 124 -9.29 -15.72 -9.26
C GLY A 124 -10.17 -16.27 -10.40
N ALA A 125 -11.46 -15.91 -10.44
CA ALA A 125 -12.40 -16.31 -11.48
C ALA A 125 -13.54 -15.27 -11.63
N GLY A 126 -14.21 -15.29 -12.78
CA GLY A 126 -15.35 -14.43 -13.09
C GLY A 126 -15.03 -13.31 -14.08
N ASN A 127 -15.91 -12.33 -14.17
CA ASN A 127 -15.78 -11.27 -15.15
C ASN A 127 -14.65 -10.29 -14.80
N VAL A 128 -13.84 -9.95 -15.81
CA VAL A 128 -12.67 -9.08 -15.66
C VAL A 128 -13.10 -7.62 -15.81
N TYR A 129 -12.72 -6.77 -14.86
CA TYR A 129 -12.98 -5.33 -14.98
C TYR A 129 -11.93 -4.69 -15.91
N TYR A 130 -12.20 -4.67 -17.21
CA TYR A 130 -11.27 -4.21 -18.25
C TYR A 130 -10.62 -2.83 -17.97
N GLY A 131 -11.33 -1.91 -17.32
CA GLY A 131 -10.82 -0.57 -17.03
C GLY A 131 -9.67 -0.49 -15.99
N ARG A 132 -9.42 -1.57 -15.25
CA ARG A 132 -8.33 -1.66 -14.23
C ARG A 132 -7.52 -2.95 -14.33
N SER A 133 -7.81 -3.77 -15.33
CA SER A 133 -7.22 -5.08 -15.52
C SER A 133 -6.16 -5.00 -16.60
N ILE A 134 -5.05 -5.70 -16.40
CA ILE A 134 -4.03 -5.84 -17.42
C ILE A 134 -4.46 -6.89 -18.43
N LEU A 135 -4.40 -6.56 -19.71
CA LEU A 135 -4.78 -7.49 -20.78
C LEU A 135 -3.57 -7.86 -21.61
N THR A 136 -3.64 -9.00 -22.30
CA THR A 136 -2.62 -9.38 -23.28
C THR A 136 -2.50 -8.36 -24.41
N SER A 137 -3.59 -7.65 -24.74
CA SER A 137 -3.59 -6.54 -25.69
C SER A 137 -2.85 -5.28 -25.22
N ASP A 138 -2.57 -5.17 -23.91
CA ASP A 138 -1.82 -4.05 -23.34
C ASP A 138 -0.29 -4.28 -23.38
N VAL A 139 0.15 -5.42 -23.95
CA VAL A 139 1.55 -5.80 -24.14
C VAL A 139 1.96 -5.48 -25.56
N THR A 140 3.02 -4.68 -25.73
CA THR A 140 3.60 -4.37 -27.05
C THR A 140 5.07 -4.73 -27.07
N PHE A 141 5.49 -5.44 -28.12
CA PHE A 141 6.88 -5.86 -28.31
C PHE A 141 7.60 -4.90 -29.25
N SER A 142 8.89 -4.66 -29.01
CA SER A 142 9.75 -3.94 -29.94
C SER A 142 9.81 -4.63 -31.30
N VAL A 143 10.07 -3.85 -32.36
CA VAL A 143 10.11 -4.35 -33.75
C VAL A 143 11.12 -5.49 -33.89
N ARG A 144 10.74 -6.52 -34.65
CA ARG A 144 11.55 -7.72 -34.89
C ARG A 144 12.89 -7.30 -35.53
N GLY A 145 14.01 -7.68 -34.92
CA GLY A 145 15.37 -7.34 -35.38
C GLY A 145 16.00 -6.12 -34.68
N GLN A 146 15.25 -5.37 -33.88
CA GLN A 146 15.78 -4.27 -33.09
C GLN A 146 16.29 -4.81 -31.74
N LEU A 147 17.57 -4.56 -31.43
CA LEU A 147 18.20 -4.91 -30.16
C LEU A 147 18.42 -3.64 -29.30
N PRO A 148 18.22 -3.70 -27.97
CA PRO A 148 17.75 -4.86 -27.21
C PRO A 148 16.23 -5.07 -27.34
N ARG A 149 15.81 -6.35 -27.34
CA ARG A 149 14.38 -6.70 -27.34
C ARG A 149 13.74 -6.13 -26.08
N THR A 150 12.68 -5.34 -26.28
CA THR A 150 11.98 -4.63 -25.21
C THR A 150 10.49 -4.91 -25.30
N VAL A 151 9.83 -5.01 -24.15
CA VAL A 151 8.38 -5.10 -24.04
C VAL A 151 7.87 -3.91 -23.26
N LEU A 152 6.84 -3.26 -23.80
CA LEU A 152 6.12 -2.19 -23.13
C LEU A 152 4.78 -2.74 -22.66
N LEU A 153 4.55 -2.62 -21.36
CA LEU A 153 3.34 -3.04 -20.69
C LEU A 153 2.55 -1.80 -20.26
N THR A 154 1.33 -1.67 -20.77
CA THR A 154 0.48 -0.50 -20.53
C THR A 154 -0.52 -0.77 -19.40
N ILE A 155 -0.34 -0.12 -18.26
CA ILE A 155 -1.23 -0.27 -17.09
C ILE A 155 -2.24 0.87 -17.06
N ARG A 156 -3.51 0.53 -17.23
CA ARG A 156 -4.64 1.49 -17.17
C ARG A 156 -5.11 1.70 -15.73
N GLY A 157 -5.55 2.91 -15.40
CA GLY A 157 -6.15 3.22 -14.10
C GLY A 157 -5.18 3.10 -12.91
N ALA A 158 -3.88 3.20 -13.14
CA ALA A 158 -2.88 3.14 -12.10
C ALA A 158 -3.04 4.33 -11.13
N LYS A 159 -3.15 4.05 -9.82
CA LYS A 159 -3.29 5.08 -8.76
C LYS A 159 -2.17 6.14 -8.76
N THR A 160 -1.03 5.80 -9.35
CA THR A 160 0.16 6.67 -9.45
C THR A 160 0.24 7.47 -10.74
N ALA A 161 -0.68 7.25 -11.69
CA ALA A 161 -0.78 8.03 -12.91
C ALA A 161 -1.88 9.09 -12.76
N ASN A 162 -1.75 10.18 -13.51
CA ASN A 162 -2.80 11.19 -13.57
C ASN A 162 -4.10 10.59 -14.12
N PRO A 163 -5.27 11.14 -13.75
CA PRO A 163 -6.55 10.70 -14.32
C PRO A 163 -6.48 10.71 -15.86
N GLY A 164 -6.81 9.57 -16.47
CA GLY A 164 -6.77 9.40 -17.94
C GLY A 164 -5.42 9.02 -18.54
N ILE A 165 -4.32 9.04 -17.76
CA ILE A 165 -2.99 8.63 -18.25
C ILE A 165 -2.69 7.19 -17.85
N ALA A 166 -2.28 6.36 -18.80
CA ALA A 166 -1.81 5.01 -18.54
C ALA A 166 -0.34 5.03 -18.07
N GLN A 167 0.01 4.14 -17.15
CA GLN A 167 1.41 3.95 -16.74
C GLN A 167 2.07 2.93 -17.66
N ILE A 168 3.21 3.27 -18.25
CA ILE A 168 3.98 2.35 -19.09
C ILE A 168 5.11 1.74 -18.26
N ILE A 169 5.27 0.42 -18.35
CA ILE A 169 6.42 -0.32 -17.83
C ILE A 169 7.21 -0.85 -19.02
N ALA A 170 8.49 -0.50 -19.10
CA ALA A 170 9.40 -1.02 -20.11
C ALA A 170 10.27 -2.13 -19.50
N LEU A 171 10.26 -3.31 -20.13
CA LEU A 171 11.04 -4.48 -19.74
C LEU A 171 12.03 -4.81 -20.85
N GLY A 172 13.32 -4.80 -20.54
CA GLY A 172 14.38 -5.17 -21.48
C GLY A 172 14.85 -6.61 -21.27
N SER A 173 15.20 -7.27 -22.36
CA SER A 173 15.86 -8.59 -22.33
C SER A 173 17.12 -8.53 -21.47
N GLN A 174 17.34 -9.56 -20.65
CA GLN A 174 18.54 -9.71 -19.82
C GLN A 174 19.35 -10.92 -20.28
N PRO A 175 20.70 -10.88 -20.26
CA PRO A 175 21.55 -12.00 -20.63
C PRO A 175 21.73 -12.98 -19.45
N ASN A 176 20.64 -13.35 -18.77
CA ASN A 176 20.67 -14.26 -17.62
C ASN A 176 19.32 -14.98 -17.42
N MET A 177 19.27 -15.92 -16.47
CA MET A 177 18.07 -16.74 -16.20
C MET A 177 16.87 -15.95 -15.66
N LEU A 178 17.09 -14.71 -15.21
CA LEU A 178 16.06 -13.84 -14.63
C LEU A 178 15.52 -12.88 -15.68
N CYS A 179 15.71 -13.19 -16.97
CA CYS A 179 15.14 -12.41 -18.06
C CYS A 179 13.61 -12.40 -17.95
N PRO A 180 12.96 -11.22 -17.93
CA PRO A 180 11.50 -11.13 -17.91
C PRO A 180 10.85 -11.40 -19.28
N LEU A 181 11.65 -11.70 -20.32
CA LEU A 181 11.26 -11.88 -21.72
C LEU A 181 11.62 -13.26 -22.24
#